data_AF-A0A936VBG8-F1
#
_entry.id   AF-A0A936VBG8-F1
#
_cell.length_a   1.000
_cell.length_b   1.000
_cell.length_c   1.000
_cell.angle_alpha   90.00
_cell.angle_beta   90.00
_cell.angle_gamma   90.00
#
_symmetry.space_group_name_H-M   'P 1'
#
loop_
_entity.id
_entity.type
_entity.pdbx_description
1 polymer ?
#
loop_
_entity_poly.entity_id
_entity_poly.type
_entity_poly.pdbx_seq_one_letter_code
_entity_poly.pdbx_strand_id
1 'polypeptide(L)'
;MSEEYEAPCIRIGEFTLALTCYACPEQYDAYIGEEQVGYFRLRHGRFYVDSPDVGGYTVYQASPKGDGIFMDDEREYYLTEACNALRQYLNKGETE
;
A
#
# COMPACT_ATOMS: atom_id res chain seq x y z
N MET A 1 24.53 3.60 21.80
CA MET A 1 23.22 4.25 21.60
C MET A 1 22.67 3.71 20.31
N SER A 2 21.90 2.63 20.39
CA SER A 2 21.12 2.12 19.28
C SER A 2 19.95 3.09 19.11
N GLU A 3 20.13 4.11 18.27
CA GLU A 3 19.00 4.88 17.77
C GLU A 3 18.11 3.88 17.04
N GLU A 4 16.95 3.59 17.62
CA GLU A 4 15.95 2.72 17.01
C GLU A 4 15.56 3.36 15.67
N TYR A 5 15.98 2.71 14.58
CA TYR A 5 15.65 3.15 13.24
C TYR A 5 14.20 2.74 12.98
N GLU A 6 13.24 3.61 13.33
CA GLU A 6 11.87 3.44 12.88
C GLU A 6 11.87 3.59 11.35
N ALA A 7 11.57 2.49 10.65
CA ALA A 7 11.42 2.53 9.20
C ALA A 7 10.35 3.59 8.84
N PRO A 8 10.54 4.36 7.75
CA PRO A 8 9.56 5.35 7.33
C PRO A 8 8.25 4.63 6.98
N CYS A 9 7.25 4.77 7.85
CA CYS A 9 5.93 4.20 7.67
C CYS A 9 4.89 5.30 7.54
N ILE A 10 3.90 5.09 6.68
CA ILE A 10 2.77 5.98 6.48
C ILE A 10 1.55 5.33 7.14
N ARG A 11 0.85 6.07 7.99
CA ARG A 11 -0.37 5.59 8.66
C ARG A 11 -1.60 6.16 7.99
N ILE A 12 -2.50 5.27 7.54
CA ILE A 12 -3.78 5.63 6.93
C ILE A 12 -4.88 4.80 7.59
N GLY A 13 -5.61 5.42 8.51
CA GLY A 13 -6.60 4.71 9.34
C GLY A 13 -5.94 3.64 10.22
N GLU A 14 -6.42 2.41 10.11
CA GLU A 14 -5.89 1.21 10.78
C GLU A 14 -4.64 0.61 10.10
N PHE A 15 -4.35 1.02 8.86
CA PHE A 15 -3.24 0.47 8.10
C PHE A 15 -1.94 1.21 8.37
N THR A 16 -0.87 0.44 8.56
CA THR A 16 0.51 0.93 8.56
C THR A 16 1.17 0.48 7.27
N LEU A 17 1.52 1.44 6.41
CA LEU A 17 2.22 1.20 5.15
C LEU A 17 3.73 1.34 5.39
N ALA A 18 4.45 0.23 5.42
CA ALA A 18 5.90 0.22 5.51
C ALA A 18 6.49 0.37 4.10
N LEU A 19 7.24 1.44 3.87
CA LEU A 19 7.92 1.66 2.60
C LEU A 19 9.06 0.64 2.44
N THR A 20 8.91 -0.32 1.53
CA THR A 20 9.91 -1.38 1.29
C THR A 20 10.88 -1.00 0.18
N CYS A 21 10.45 -0.14 -0.75
CA CYS A 21 11.30 0.45 -1.77
C CYS A 21 10.80 1.85 -2.13
N TYR A 22 11.66 2.85 -2.02
CA TYR A 22 11.36 4.24 -2.39
C TYR A 22 11.67 4.58 -3.86
N ALA A 23 12.33 3.66 -4.58
CA ALA A 23 12.81 3.86 -5.94
C ALA A 23 11.76 3.42 -6.98
N CYS A 24 12.17 3.14 -8.23
CA CYS A 24 11.29 2.53 -9.23
C CYS A 24 11.47 1.00 -9.19
N PRO A 25 10.53 0.22 -8.63
CA PRO A 25 9.16 0.60 -8.27
C PRO A 25 8.97 1.07 -6.81
N GLU A 26 8.07 2.03 -6.59
CA GLU A 26 7.64 2.46 -5.25
C GLU A 26 6.73 1.38 -4.68
N GLN A 27 7.07 0.88 -3.48
CA GLN A 27 6.47 -0.32 -2.89
C GLN A 27 6.20 -0.14 -1.40
N TYR A 28 5.05 -0.65 -0.96
CA TYR A 28 4.69 -0.70 0.45
C TYR A 28 4.10 -2.05 0.83
N ASP A 29 4.46 -2.52 2.02
CA ASP A 29 3.72 -3.57 2.70
C ASP A 29 2.72 -2.91 3.65
N ALA A 30 1.46 -3.34 3.59
CA ALA A 30 0.39 -2.82 4.43
C ALA A 30 0.08 -3.78 5.57
N TYR A 31 0.09 -3.26 6.79
CA TYR A 31 -0.13 -4.02 8.02
C TYR A 31 -1.33 -3.52 8.80
N ILE A 32 -2.06 -4.44 9.45
CA ILE A 32 -2.95 -4.15 10.57
C ILE A 32 -2.34 -4.82 11.81
N GLY A 33 -1.86 -4.02 12.76
CA GLY A 33 -1.05 -4.54 13.86
C GLY A 33 0.26 -5.16 13.35
N GLU A 34 0.43 -6.47 13.56
CA GLU A 34 1.61 -7.24 13.10
C GLU A 34 1.33 -8.06 11.82
N GLU A 35 0.08 -8.09 11.36
CA GLU A 35 -0.33 -8.91 10.21
C GLU A 35 -0.25 -8.12 8.90
N GLN A 36 0.46 -8.67 7.91
CA GLN A 36 0.49 -8.11 6.55
C GLN A 36 -0.83 -8.46 5.85
N VAL A 37 -1.54 -7.43 5.40
CA VAL A 37 -2.87 -7.55 4.79
C VAL A 37 -2.92 -7.01 3.36
N GLY A 38 -1.87 -6.33 2.91
CA GLY A 38 -1.75 -5.92 1.52
C GLY A 38 -0.33 -5.64 1.06
N TYR A 39 -0.19 -5.61 -0.27
CA TYR A 39 1.04 -5.29 -0.97
C TYR A 39 0.76 -4.24 -2.05
N PHE A 40 1.41 -3.08 -1.95
CA PHE A 40 1.20 -1.90 -2.79
C PHE A 40 2.38 -1.74 -3.72
N ARG A 41 2.13 -1.53 -5.01
CA ARG A 41 3.22 -1.32 -5.97
C ARG A 41 2.84 -0.41 -7.12
N LEU A 42 3.69 0.58 -7.38
CA LEU A 42 3.64 1.42 -8.57
C LEU A 42 4.81 1.08 -9.50
N ARG A 43 4.51 0.62 -10.73
CA ARG A 43 5.52 0.36 -11.76
C ARG A 43 4.96 0.61 -13.15
N HIS A 44 5.73 1.31 -13.99
CA HIS A 44 5.40 1.61 -15.38
C HIS A 44 4.02 2.28 -15.50
N GLY A 45 3.77 3.28 -14.65
CA GLY A 45 2.50 4.01 -14.60
C GLY A 45 1.31 3.22 -14.06
N ARG A 46 1.52 2.00 -13.56
CA ARG A 46 0.47 1.14 -13.02
C ARG A 46 0.65 0.96 -11.53
N PHE A 47 -0.31 1.48 -10.77
CA PHE A 47 -0.44 1.26 -9.35
C PHE A 47 -1.45 0.15 -9.08
N TYR A 48 -1.10 -0.79 -8.22
CA TYR A 48 -2.03 -1.84 -7.81
C TYR A 48 -1.77 -2.28 -6.37
N VAL A 49 -2.80 -2.87 -5.78
CA VAL A 49 -2.75 -3.47 -4.45
C VAL A 49 -3.24 -4.90 -4.52
N ASP A 50 -2.41 -5.82 -4.06
CA ASP A 50 -2.76 -7.22 -3.87
C ASP A 50 -2.99 -7.51 -2.39
N SER A 51 -3.88 -8.46 -2.08
CA SER A 51 -4.17 -8.92 -0.71
C SER A 51 -4.21 -10.45 -0.66
N PRO A 52 -3.68 -11.10 0.40
CA PRO A 52 -3.04 -10.48 1.57
C PRO A 52 -1.61 -9.97 1.30
N ASP A 53 -0.93 -10.52 0.30
CA ASP A 53 0.46 -10.22 -0.02
C ASP A 53 0.72 -10.25 -1.54
N VAL A 54 1.99 -10.24 -1.92
CA VAL A 54 2.42 -10.27 -3.32
C VAL A 54 1.90 -11.51 -4.05
N GLY A 55 1.17 -11.30 -5.15
CA GLY A 55 0.57 -12.39 -5.92
C GLY A 55 -0.77 -12.90 -5.36
N GLY A 56 -1.32 -12.23 -4.34
CA GLY A 56 -2.70 -12.39 -3.90
C GLY A 56 -3.74 -11.84 -4.90
N TYR A 57 -4.93 -11.55 -4.41
CA TYR A 57 -6.00 -10.97 -5.24
C TYR A 57 -5.83 -9.45 -5.36
N THR A 58 -5.86 -8.92 -6.58
CA THR A 58 -5.79 -7.48 -6.80
C THR A 58 -7.09 -6.80 -6.36
N VAL A 59 -7.04 -6.08 -5.24
CA VAL A 59 -8.19 -5.38 -4.64
C VAL A 59 -8.35 -3.95 -5.16
N TYR A 60 -7.26 -3.35 -5.66
CA TYR A 60 -7.25 -2.00 -6.20
C TYR A 60 -6.27 -1.88 -7.37
N GLN A 61 -6.64 -1.05 -8.35
CA GLN A 61 -5.80 -0.72 -9.47
C GLN A 61 -6.06 0.70 -9.97
N ALA A 62 -5.00 1.41 -10.30
CA ALA A 62 -5.06 2.75 -10.87
C ALA A 62 -3.88 3.00 -11.83
N SER A 63 -3.97 4.12 -12.55
CA SER A 63 -2.93 4.61 -13.46
C SER A 63 -2.57 6.06 -13.12
N PRO A 64 -1.78 6.29 -12.05
CA PRO A 64 -1.32 7.63 -11.67
C PRO A 64 -0.44 8.26 -12.76
N LYS A 65 -0.17 9.57 -12.64
CA LYS A 65 0.74 10.29 -13.56
C LYS A 65 2.18 9.79 -13.43
N GLY A 66 2.59 9.40 -12.23
CA GLY A 66 3.92 8.87 -11.95
C GLY A 66 4.21 7.51 -12.61
N ASP A 67 5.39 7.35 -13.21
CA ASP A 67 5.77 6.14 -13.96
C ASP A 67 6.42 5.02 -13.10
N GLY A 68 6.64 5.29 -11.83
CA GLY A 68 7.30 4.36 -10.91
C GLY A 68 7.45 4.89 -9.50
N ILE A 69 7.21 6.20 -9.33
CA ILE A 69 7.03 6.90 -8.07
C ILE A 69 5.83 7.84 -8.28
N PHE A 70 4.97 8.01 -7.29
CA PHE A 70 3.86 8.96 -7.37
C PHE A 70 4.36 10.41 -7.47
N MET A 71 3.61 11.26 -8.16
CA MET A 71 3.76 12.70 -7.98
C MET A 71 3.29 13.12 -6.57
N ASP A 72 3.86 14.19 -6.03
CA ASP A 72 3.55 14.61 -4.66
C ASP A 72 2.08 15.04 -4.48
N ASP A 73 1.41 15.50 -5.54
CA ASP A 73 -0.01 15.91 -5.53
C ASP A 73 -0.98 14.72 -5.56
N GLU A 74 -0.52 13.51 -5.90
CA GLU A 74 -1.37 12.34 -6.10
C GLU A 74 -1.10 11.19 -5.12
N ARG A 75 0.08 11.15 -4.48
CA ARG A 75 0.48 10.07 -3.57
C ARG A 75 -0.55 9.83 -2.46
N GLU A 76 -0.91 10.88 -1.73
CA GLU A 76 -1.86 10.78 -0.61
C GLU A 76 -3.24 10.28 -1.07
N TYR A 77 -3.72 10.79 -2.21
CA TYR A 77 -4.99 10.39 -2.80
C TYR A 77 -5.02 8.89 -3.14
N TYR A 78 -4.03 8.40 -3.89
CA TYR A 78 -4.00 7.01 -4.33
C TYR A 78 -3.77 6.04 -3.18
N LEU A 79 -2.89 6.37 -2.22
CA LEU A 79 -2.70 5.53 -1.04
C LEU A 79 -3.98 5.46 -0.19
N THR A 80 -4.70 6.57 -0.04
CA THR A 80 -5.97 6.61 0.70
C THR A 80 -7.05 5.76 0.02
N GLU A 81 -7.24 5.91 -1.29
CA GLU A 81 -8.23 5.13 -2.05
C GLU A 81 -7.91 3.64 -2.06
N ALA A 82 -6.63 3.29 -2.15
CA ALA A 82 -6.17 1.92 -2.05
C ALA A 82 -6.44 1.31 -0.67
N CYS A 83 -6.18 2.03 0.42
CA CYS A 83 -6.54 1.58 1.77
C CYS A 83 -8.06 1.42 1.94
N ASN A 84 -8.87 2.31 1.35
CA ASN A 84 -10.33 2.20 1.38
C ASN A 84 -10.82 0.93 0.65
N ALA A 85 -10.25 0.61 -0.51
CA ALA A 85 -10.56 -0.60 -1.27
C ALA A 85 -10.13 -1.87 -0.52
N LEU A 86 -8.94 -1.86 0.08
CA LEU A 86 -8.45 -2.96 0.90
C LEU A 86 -9.35 -3.21 2.11
N ARG A 87 -9.75 -2.16 2.85
CA ARG A 87 -10.71 -2.26 3.95
C ARG A 87 -12.03 -2.90 3.50
N GLN A 88 -12.58 -2.46 2.37
CA GLN A 88 -13.82 -3.04 1.83
C GLN A 88 -13.66 -4.51 1.45
N TYR A 89 -12.49 -4.92 0.95
CA TYR A 89 -12.20 -6.32 0.64
C TYR A 89 -12.11 -7.17 1.90
N LEU A 90 -11.37 -6.72 2.92
CA LEU A 90 -11.23 -7.44 4.19
C LEU A 90 -12.57 -7.59 4.92
N ASN A 91 -13.38 -6.53 4.98
CA ASN A 91 -14.71 -6.58 5.60
C ASN A 91 -15.68 -7.55 4.90
N LYS A 92 -15.50 -7.81 3.60
CA LYS A 92 -16.31 -8.82 2.88
C LYS A 92 -15.90 -10.24 3.23
N GLY A 93 -14.61 -10.48 3.50
CA GLY A 93 -14.08 -11.79 3.88
C GLY A 93 -14.51 -12.26 5.28
N GLU A 94 -14.92 -11.35 6.16
CA GLU A 94 -15.39 -11.67 7.52
C GLU A 94 -16.87 -12.11 7.59
N THR A 95 -17.60 -12.10 6.47
CA THR A 95 -19.07 -12.35 6.47
C THR A 95 -19.47 -13.76 5.96
N GLU A 96 -18.57 -14.74 5.91
CA GLU A 96 -18.88 -16.11 5.46
C GLU A 96 -18.74 -17.18 6.55
#